data_AF-A0A0S8HZM5-F1
#
_entry.id   AF-A0A0S8HZM5-F1
#
_cell.length_a   1.000
_cell.length_b   1.000
_cell.length_c   1.000
_cell.angle_alpha   90.00
_cell.angle_beta   90.00
_cell.angle_gamma   90.00
#
_symmetry.space_group_name_H-M   'P 1'
#
loop_
_entity.id
_entity.type
_entity.pdbx_description
1 polymer ?
#
loop_
_entity_poly.entity_id
_entity_poly.type
_entity_poly.pdbx_seq_one_letter_code
_entity_poly.pdbx_strand_id
1 'polypeptide(L)'
;MTSIRKAIQEWIFRLKGEESKTTDFSYAVYWTKLVSGWSAERRRIVRIAVERLVEEPDFRPSEYRRLYCLPEIDEVTHAGVSIQALLKVLEAINEAENLRRDE
;
A
#
# COMPACT_ATOMS: atom_id res chain seq x y z
N MET A 1 -11.58 17.86 9.95
CA MET A 1 -12.04 16.44 9.83
C MET A 1 -11.74 15.88 8.44
N THR A 2 -10.56 15.29 8.23
CA THR A 2 -10.20 14.62 6.96
C THR A 2 -10.38 13.12 7.14
N SER A 3 -11.40 12.51 6.51
CA SER A 3 -11.65 11.05 6.53
C SER A 3 -10.50 10.26 5.90
N ILE A 4 -10.31 8.97 6.24
CA ILE A 4 -9.22 8.12 5.72
C ILE A 4 -9.29 8.10 4.20
N ARG A 5 -10.53 7.99 3.69
CA ARG A 5 -10.84 8.09 2.27
C ARG A 5 -10.33 9.38 1.65
N LYS A 6 -10.47 10.52 2.34
CA LYS A 6 -10.04 11.83 1.85
C LYS A 6 -8.52 11.96 1.87
N ALA A 7 -7.84 11.49 2.92
CA ALA A 7 -6.38 11.45 2.98
C ALA A 7 -5.80 10.59 1.84
N ILE A 8 -6.42 9.42 1.57
CA ILE A 8 -6.00 8.57 0.46
C ILE A 8 -6.30 9.24 -0.89
N GLN A 9 -7.46 9.91 -1.06
CA GLN A 9 -7.77 10.64 -2.29
C GLN A 9 -6.78 11.77 -2.55
N GLU A 10 -6.40 12.53 -1.52
CA GLU A 10 -5.39 13.59 -1.63
C GLU A 10 -4.01 13.02 -1.97
N TRP A 11 -3.64 11.88 -1.41
CA TRP A 11 -2.40 11.19 -1.75
C TRP A 11 -2.40 10.66 -3.20
N ILE A 12 -3.48 10.00 -3.65
CA ILE A 12 -3.66 9.58 -5.05
C ILE A 12 -3.58 10.79 -5.99
N PHE A 13 -4.16 11.92 -5.61
CA PHE A 13 -4.11 13.13 -6.40
C PHE A 13 -2.68 13.68 -6.53
N ARG A 14 -1.87 13.64 -5.46
CA ARG A 14 -0.45 14.00 -5.52
C ARG A 14 0.35 13.07 -6.44
N LEU A 15 0.11 11.77 -6.38
CA LEU A 15 0.75 10.78 -7.27
C LEU A 15 0.43 10.99 -8.75
N LYS A 16 -0.66 11.67 -9.07
CA LYS A 16 -1.04 12.00 -10.46
C LYS A 16 -0.16 13.11 -11.07
N GLY A 17 0.52 13.91 -10.25
CA GLY A 17 1.36 15.04 -10.69
C GLY A 17 2.84 14.72 -10.85
N GLU A 18 3.35 13.72 -10.13
CA GLU A 18 4.66 13.11 -10.37
C GLU A 18 4.56 12.18 -11.58
N GLU A 19 5.56 12.10 -12.46
CA GLU A 19 5.62 11.15 -13.58
C GLU A 19 5.60 9.70 -13.06
N SER A 20 4.43 9.24 -12.64
CA SER A 20 4.20 7.85 -12.27
C SER A 20 4.26 7.05 -13.55
N LYS A 21 5.21 6.12 -13.61
CA LYS A 21 5.03 4.90 -14.41
C LYS A 21 3.60 4.41 -14.15
N THR A 22 2.80 4.29 -15.20
CA THR A 22 1.33 4.13 -15.12
C THR A 22 0.90 2.94 -14.25
N THR A 23 1.81 1.97 -14.12
CA THR A 23 1.70 0.75 -13.33
C THR A 23 1.64 1.02 -11.81
N ASP A 24 2.51 1.87 -11.27
CA ASP A 24 2.60 2.14 -9.82
C ASP A 24 1.32 2.82 -9.32
N PHE A 25 0.83 3.81 -10.06
CA PHE A 25 -0.46 4.46 -9.80
C PHE A 25 -1.62 3.47 -9.84
N SER A 26 -1.65 2.57 -10.83
CA SER A 26 -2.70 1.56 -10.96
C SER A 26 -2.74 0.62 -9.76
N TYR A 27 -1.58 0.18 -9.27
CA TYR A 27 -1.48 -0.62 -8.05
C TYR A 27 -1.88 0.16 -6.80
N ALA A 28 -1.45 1.41 -6.66
CA ALA A 28 -1.83 2.27 -5.55
C ALA A 28 -3.36 2.45 -5.45
N VAL A 29 -4.03 2.68 -6.59
CA VAL A 29 -5.51 2.78 -6.66
C VAL A 29 -6.17 1.45 -6.31
N TYR A 30 -5.65 0.33 -6.81
CA TYR A 30 -6.15 -1.01 -6.47
C TYR A 30 -6.06 -1.27 -4.97
N TRP A 31 -4.88 -1.11 -4.37
CA TRP A 31 -4.65 -1.36 -2.95
C TRP A 31 -5.44 -0.43 -2.06
N THR A 32 -5.54 0.85 -2.41
CA THR A 32 -6.41 1.81 -1.71
C THR A 32 -7.83 1.27 -1.54
N LYS A 33 -8.43 0.77 -2.63
CA LYS A 33 -9.82 0.29 -2.61
C LYS A 33 -9.95 -0.93 -1.70
N LEU A 34 -9.00 -1.87 -1.79
CA LEU A 34 -9.00 -3.10 -1.03
C LEU A 34 -8.79 -2.84 0.47
N VAL A 35 -7.73 -2.10 0.81
CA VAL A 35 -7.28 -1.81 2.18
C VAL A 35 -8.26 -0.91 2.93
N SER A 36 -9.03 -0.07 2.23
CA SER A 36 -10.10 0.74 2.83
C SER A 36 -11.18 -0.10 3.51
N GLY A 37 -11.37 -1.35 3.07
CA GLY A 37 -12.32 -2.30 3.69
C GLY A 37 -11.71 -3.13 4.82
N TRP A 38 -10.41 -3.03 5.07
CA TRP A 38 -9.75 -3.84 6.09
C TRP A 38 -9.94 -3.26 7.50
N SER A 39 -9.90 -4.12 8.51
CA SER A 39 -9.79 -3.69 9.90
C SER A 39 -8.41 -3.08 10.17
N ALA A 40 -8.31 -2.22 11.19
CA ALA A 40 -7.03 -1.65 11.60
C ALA A 40 -5.99 -2.73 11.96
N GLU A 41 -6.43 -3.80 12.63
CA GLU A 41 -5.55 -4.92 12.97
C GLU A 41 -5.04 -5.66 11.72
N ARG A 42 -5.89 -5.91 10.73
CA ARG A 42 -5.46 -6.51 9.46
C ARG A 42 -4.45 -5.61 8.75
N ARG A 43 -4.69 -4.29 8.69
CA ARG A 43 -3.74 -3.33 8.11
C ARG A 43 -2.38 -3.39 8.81
N ARG A 44 -2.37 -3.45 10.14
CA ARG A 44 -1.14 -3.54 10.95
C ARG A 44 -0.36 -4.82 10.67
N ILE A 45 -1.03 -5.97 10.68
CA ILE A 45 -0.41 -7.29 10.41
C ILE A 45 0.20 -7.31 9.02
N VAL A 46 -0.57 -6.90 8.00
CA VAL A 46 -0.10 -6.90 6.62
C VAL A 46 1.06 -5.93 6.43
N ARG A 47 1.02 -4.74 7.05
CA ARG A 47 2.12 -3.77 6.96
C ARG A 47 3.43 -4.37 7.45
N ILE A 48 3.43 -5.01 8.63
CA ILE A 48 4.62 -5.64 9.19
C ILE A 48 5.16 -6.75 8.26
N ALA A 49 4.27 -7.56 7.68
CA ALA A 49 4.67 -8.62 6.76
C ALA A 49 5.29 -8.06 5.46
N VAL A 50 4.69 -6.99 4.92
CA VAL A 50 5.17 -6.32 3.71
C VAL A 50 6.48 -5.56 3.95
N GLU A 51 6.62 -4.86 5.08
CA GLU A 51 7.86 -4.20 5.52
C GLU A 51 9.02 -5.20 5.52
N ARG A 52 8.83 -6.35 6.20
CA ARG A 52 9.83 -7.42 6.25
C ARG A 52 10.22 -7.92 4.87
N LEU A 53 9.24 -8.16 3.99
CA LEU A 53 9.52 -8.65 2.64
C LEU A 53 10.32 -7.62 1.82
N VAL A 54 9.97 -6.33 1.91
CA VAL A 54 10.66 -5.28 1.15
C VAL A 54 12.09 -5.03 1.65
N GLU A 55 12.37 -5.32 2.92
CA GLU A 55 13.71 -5.26 3.50
C GLU A 55 14.60 -6.46 3.14
N GLU A 56 14.04 -7.54 2.57
CA GLU A 56 14.84 -8.69 2.14
C GLU A 56 15.81 -8.32 1.00
N PRO A 57 17.08 -8.76 1.04
CA PRO A 57 18.08 -8.42 0.01
C PRO A 57 17.73 -8.94 -1.39
N ASP A 58 16.87 -9.96 -1.48
CA ASP A 58 16.40 -10.55 -2.72
C ASP A 58 15.06 -9.96 -3.22
N PHE A 59 14.52 -8.98 -2.51
CA PHE A 59 13.36 -8.25 -3.00
C PHE A 59 13.70 -7.47 -4.29
N ARG A 60 12.85 -7.59 -5.30
CA ARG A 60 12.99 -6.96 -6.60
C ARG A 60 11.67 -6.29 -6.96
N PRO A 61 11.63 -4.96 -7.15
CA PRO A 61 10.42 -4.23 -7.52
C PRO A 61 10.14 -4.39 -9.02
N SER A 62 9.87 -5.62 -9.45
CA SER A 62 9.55 -5.91 -10.85
C SER A 62 8.13 -5.46 -11.18
N GLU A 63 7.94 -4.81 -12.32
CA GLU A 63 6.64 -4.27 -12.73
C GLU A 63 5.60 -5.36 -13.05
N TYR A 64 6.04 -6.48 -13.61
CA TYR A 64 5.13 -7.51 -14.14
C TYR A 64 5.35 -8.92 -13.58
N ARG A 65 6.55 -9.25 -13.09
CA ARG A 65 6.83 -10.59 -12.55
C ARG A 65 6.15 -10.75 -11.20
N ARG A 66 5.26 -11.72 -11.09
CA ARG A 66 4.51 -12.05 -9.86
C ARG A 66 5.23 -13.16 -9.11
N LEU A 67 6.10 -12.77 -8.19
CA LEU A 67 6.98 -13.70 -7.46
C LEU A 67 6.66 -13.76 -5.96
N TYR A 68 5.91 -12.79 -5.44
CA TYR A 68 5.72 -12.63 -4.01
C TYR A 68 4.32 -13.08 -3.60
N CYS A 69 4.25 -14.13 -2.79
CA CYS A 69 3.01 -14.60 -2.16
C CYS A 69 3.11 -14.31 -0.66
N LEU A 70 2.11 -13.61 -0.12
CA LEU A 70 2.05 -13.20 1.28
C LEU A 70 0.69 -13.63 1.83
N PRO A 71 0.62 -14.72 2.62
CA PRO A 71 -0.63 -15.25 3.16
C PRO A 71 -1.43 -14.23 3.99
N GLU A 72 -0.76 -13.24 4.57
CA GLU A 72 -1.39 -12.13 5.29
C GLU A 72 -2.26 -11.24 4.38
N ILE A 73 -1.93 -11.19 3.08
CA ILE A 73 -2.68 -10.48 2.05
C ILE A 73 -3.75 -11.41 1.48
N ASP A 74 -3.31 -12.46 0.78
CA ASP A 74 -4.10 -13.48 0.07
C ASP A 74 -3.19 -14.63 -0.42
N GLU A 75 -3.77 -15.64 -1.08
CA GLU A 75 -3.05 -16.80 -1.64
C GLU A 75 -2.52 -16.57 -3.07
N VAL A 76 -2.48 -15.32 -3.55
CA VAL A 76 -2.10 -14.97 -4.93
C VAL A 76 -0.70 -14.37 -4.97
N THR A 77 0.00 -14.59 -6.08
CA THR A 77 1.29 -13.95 -6.32
C THR A 77 1.14 -12.52 -6.83
N HIS A 78 1.92 -11.61 -6.26
CA HIS A 78 1.95 -10.18 -6.55
C HIS A 78 3.27 -9.77 -7.19
N ALA A 79 3.21 -8.71 -8.00
CA ALA A 79 4.39 -8.07 -8.57
C ALA A 79 5.13 -7.26 -7.50
N GLY A 80 6.46 -7.14 -7.59
CA GLY A 80 7.26 -6.38 -6.63
C GLY A 80 6.81 -4.92 -6.51
N VAL A 81 6.51 -4.24 -7.63
CA VAL A 81 5.96 -2.87 -7.57
C VAL A 81 4.57 -2.81 -6.93
N SER A 82 3.77 -3.88 -7.05
CA SER A 82 2.47 -3.98 -6.38
C SER A 82 2.65 -4.05 -4.86
N ILE A 83 3.62 -4.84 -4.39
CA ILE A 83 3.98 -4.93 -2.97
C ILE A 83 4.48 -3.58 -2.44
N GLN A 84 5.32 -2.87 -3.19
CA GLN A 84 5.75 -1.52 -2.81
C GLN A 84 4.59 -0.52 -2.76
N ALA A 85 3.68 -0.57 -3.73
CA ALA A 85 2.50 0.28 -3.74
C ALA A 85 1.60 0.00 -2.53
N LEU A 86 1.44 -1.28 -2.14
CA LEU A 86 0.71 -1.66 -0.93
C LEU A 86 1.36 -1.07 0.33
N LEU A 87 2.68 -1.16 0.46
CA LEU A 87 3.40 -0.58 1.61
C LEU A 87 3.11 0.91 1.75
N LYS A 88 3.28 1.67 0.66
CA LYS A 88 3.01 3.12 0.65
C LYS A 88 1.57 3.47 1.03
N VAL A 89 0.59 2.68 0.57
CA VAL A 89 -0.82 2.86 0.93
C VAL A 89 -1.03 2.62 2.42
N LEU A 90 -0.42 1.57 2.99
CA LEU A 90 -0.54 1.25 4.42
C LEU A 90 0.13 2.30 5.31
N GLU A 91 1.28 2.83 4.90
CA GLU A 91 1.97 3.94 5.58
C GLU A 91 1.10 5.20 5.58
N ALA A 92 0.57 5.61 4.42
CA ALA A 92 -0.28 6.80 4.30
C ALA A 92 -1.55 6.71 5.16
N ILE A 93 -2.16 5.52 5.26
CA ILE A 93 -3.32 5.30 6.13
C ILE A 93 -2.92 5.41 7.60
N ASN A 94 -1.82 4.78 8.00
CA ASN A 94 -1.33 4.81 9.37
C ASN A 94 -0.95 6.23 9.82
N GLU A 95 -0.30 7.01 8.96
CA GLU A 95 -0.02 8.43 9.20
C GLU A 95 -1.32 9.22 9.40
N ALA A 96 -2.30 9.05 8.53
CA ALA A 96 -3.59 9.72 8.63
C ALA A 96 -4.40 9.30 9.88
N GLU A 97 -4.25 8.06 10.35
CA GLU A 97 -4.84 7.57 11.60
C GLU A 97 -4.16 8.17 12.83
N ASN A 98 -2.82 8.24 12.83
CA ASN A 98 -2.05 8.83 13.93
C ASN A 98 -2.34 10.33 14.07
N LEU A 99 -2.38 11.09 12.97
CA LEU A 99 -2.71 12.51 12.98
C LEU A 99 -4.08 12.81 13.63
N ARG A 100 -5.05 11.90 13.55
CA ARG A 100 -6.36 12.07 14.21
C ARG A 100 -6.38 11.69 15.68
N ARG A 101 -5.39 10.92 16.16
CA ARG A 101 -5.31 10.54 17.58
C ARG A 101 -4.69 11.64 18.43
N ASP A 102 -3.94 12.53 17.79
CA ASP A 102 -3.25 13.66 18.42
C ASP A 102 -4.08 14.96 18.37
N GLU A 103 -5.27 14.94 17.74
CA GLU A 103 -6.30 16.01 17.75
C GLU A 103 -7.34 15.78 18.86
#